data_AF-A0A165X3X6-F1
#
_entry.id   AF-A0A165X3X6-F1
#
_cell.length_a   1.000
_cell.length_b   1.000
_cell.length_c   1.000
_cell.angle_alpha   90.00
_cell.angle_beta   90.00
_cell.angle_gamma   90.00
#
_symmetry.space_group_name_H-M   'P 1'
#
loop_
_entity.id
_entity.type
_entity.pdbx_description
1 polymer ?
#
loop_
_entity_poly.entity_id
_entity_poly.type
_entity_poly.pdbx_seq_one_letter_code
_entity_poly.pdbx_strand_id
1 'polypeptide(L)'
;MPLLLAGLPDEILSMILVSSTIMASSPASHRRSLMLVSQRMRSVLCSTACLWEDIPSTVPLPSYPIYLERAKRRAITLTLSLSSDQDLDLTIKKVEAVGDRLARLTVVGPSTTMLELLAQITPLSPNLLSFALMKDDDDAAIVTPLPTRPFRRDFLRNCSSLQELTIRNGGYLHARFHAPFSLRALTVLHVPNLNALMHTLSSTPSLRHLTFESKNAFCPTSLKTVSLPRLETLDASVLSGGIAEKFFRSLSLPVSTRLSVTIRVTAAGLSGLDNDLHAVTAHAKGVLSERLVSLKASADGRYFERDAVSICCYTSSRARSNVSSHHWDGSSHAQISIYLKWEHPWPLQREEAFERIMQALPTEHIDEVALCTTGPPLRMYDQEFYYPHGVRTVMAHLSHVSTVAISSQVLDEIIFSVVSPQLRRLSRIIAIASQWRAMDAQYPKLLGSLFSERRDEGLGEVMIELREGENVYEGQVIDHRDSSSYKPREPSEPVDVLASS
;
A
#
# COMPACT_ATOMS: atom_id res chain seq x y z
N MET A 1 -0.01 -29.68 33.00
CA MET A 1 -0.75 -29.61 31.72
C MET A 1 -1.13 -30.94 31.03
N PRO A 2 -0.54 -32.13 31.30
CA PRO A 2 -0.86 -33.33 30.48
C PRO A 2 -2.23 -33.99 30.77
N LEU A 3 -2.87 -33.69 31.91
CA LEU A 3 -4.13 -34.35 32.33
C LEU A 3 -5.40 -33.80 31.65
N LEU A 4 -5.40 -32.54 31.18
CA LEU A 4 -6.59 -31.91 30.59
C LEU A 4 -6.85 -32.33 29.14
N LEU A 5 -5.82 -32.70 28.39
CA LEU A 5 -5.94 -33.12 26.99
C LEU A 5 -6.27 -34.62 26.84
N ALA A 6 -6.00 -35.43 27.87
CA ALA A 6 -6.18 -36.88 27.81
C ALA A 6 -7.65 -37.32 27.74
N GLY A 7 -8.59 -36.51 28.25
CA GLY A 7 -10.02 -36.82 28.30
C GLY A 7 -10.89 -36.18 27.22
N LEU A 8 -10.32 -35.33 26.34
CA LEU A 8 -11.09 -34.69 25.26
C LEU A 8 -11.47 -35.69 24.17
N PRO A 9 -12.60 -35.55 23.46
CA PRO A 9 -12.88 -36.31 22.24
C PRO A 9 -11.87 -36.03 21.12
N ASP A 10 -11.68 -36.98 20.19
CA ASP A 10 -10.71 -36.84 19.08
C ASP A 10 -11.07 -35.69 18.14
N GLU A 11 -12.36 -35.37 17.99
CA GLU A 11 -12.86 -34.25 17.19
C GLU A 11 -12.46 -32.91 17.81
N ILE A 12 -12.59 -32.78 19.14
CA ILE A 12 -12.17 -31.58 19.87
C ILE A 12 -10.65 -31.44 19.81
N LEU A 13 -9.92 -32.54 20.00
CA LEU A 13 -8.47 -32.55 19.88
C LEU A 13 -8.02 -32.17 18.45
N SER A 14 -8.71 -32.67 17.42
CA SER A 14 -8.47 -32.31 16.02
C SER A 14 -8.64 -30.80 15.79
N MET A 15 -9.73 -30.20 16.29
CA MET A 15 -9.93 -28.75 16.20
C MET A 15 -8.83 -27.94 16.90
N ILE A 16 -8.43 -28.36 18.11
CA ILE A 16 -7.32 -27.71 18.83
C ILE A 16 -6.01 -27.80 18.03
N LEU A 17 -5.70 -28.98 17.48
CA LEU A 17 -4.50 -29.19 16.67
C LEU A 17 -4.49 -28.33 15.41
N VAL A 18 -5.64 -28.22 14.72
CA VAL A 18 -5.83 -27.31 13.58
C VAL A 18 -5.55 -25.87 13.97
N SER A 19 -6.22 -25.35 15.00
CA SER A 19 -6.00 -23.98 15.48
C SER A 19 -4.54 -23.73 15.86
N SER A 20 -3.91 -24.67 16.59
CA SER A 20 -2.51 -24.53 16.99
C SER A 20 -1.54 -24.53 15.81
N THR A 21 -1.85 -25.29 14.76
CA THR A 21 -1.00 -25.40 13.57
C THR A 21 -1.13 -24.17 12.67
N ILE A 22 -2.33 -23.59 12.57
CA ILE A 22 -2.58 -22.34 11.83
C ILE A 22 -1.83 -21.17 12.48
N MET A 23 -1.74 -21.14 13.82
CA MET A 23 -1.04 -20.07 14.55
C MET A 23 0.48 -20.25 14.58
N ALA A 24 1.01 -21.40 14.15
CA ALA A 24 2.44 -21.67 14.19
C ALA A 24 3.17 -20.98 13.04
N SER A 25 4.37 -20.44 13.32
CA SER A 25 5.25 -19.85 12.29
C SER A 25 5.74 -20.87 11.26
N SER A 26 5.82 -22.16 11.63
CA SER A 26 6.14 -23.25 10.72
C SER A 26 5.17 -24.43 10.94
N PRO A 27 4.06 -24.50 10.17
CA PRO A 27 3.06 -25.57 10.29
C PRO A 27 3.64 -26.98 10.16
N ALA A 28 4.66 -27.17 9.31
CA ALA A 28 5.29 -28.46 9.11
C ALA A 28 6.12 -28.93 10.31
N SER A 29 6.97 -28.04 10.85
CA SER A 29 7.77 -28.33 12.04
C SER A 29 6.88 -28.54 13.26
N HIS A 30 5.84 -27.72 13.41
CA HIS A 30 4.87 -27.84 14.49
C HIS A 30 4.11 -29.17 14.45
N ARG A 31 3.63 -29.60 13.26
CA ARG A 31 3.02 -30.93 13.07
C ARG A 31 3.95 -32.06 13.53
N ARG A 32 5.23 -32.00 13.15
CA ARG A 32 6.22 -33.01 13.57
C ARG A 32 6.38 -33.05 15.10
N SER A 33 6.49 -31.89 15.75
CA SER A 33 6.57 -31.81 17.21
C SER A 33 5.34 -32.40 17.89
N LEU A 34 4.13 -32.08 17.40
CA LEU A 34 2.87 -32.61 17.93
C LEU A 34 2.76 -34.14 17.79
N MET A 35 3.29 -34.71 16.71
CA MET A 35 3.34 -36.16 16.53
C MET A 35 4.24 -36.88 17.54
N LEU A 36 5.14 -36.17 18.22
CA LEU A 36 6.04 -36.73 19.23
C LEU A 36 5.48 -36.68 20.66
N VAL A 37 4.39 -35.94 20.89
CA VAL A 37 3.83 -35.72 22.24
C VAL A 37 3.15 -36.98 22.79
N SER A 38 2.31 -37.65 21.99
CA SER A 38 1.65 -38.89 22.38
C SER A 38 1.16 -39.69 21.16
N GLN A 39 0.96 -40.99 21.33
CA GLN A 39 0.40 -41.86 20.28
C GLN A 39 -1.00 -41.41 19.85
N ARG A 40 -1.83 -40.95 20.80
CA ARG A 40 -3.17 -40.42 20.50
C ARG A 40 -3.11 -39.16 19.65
N MET A 41 -2.29 -38.18 20.04
CA MET A 41 -2.10 -36.96 19.25
C MET A 41 -1.58 -37.27 17.85
N ARG A 42 -0.61 -38.18 17.73
CA ARG A 42 -0.14 -38.64 16.42
C ARG A 42 -1.27 -39.23 15.58
N SER A 43 -2.12 -40.08 16.17
CA SER A 43 -3.26 -40.69 15.47
C SER A 43 -4.24 -39.65 14.95
N VAL A 44 -4.70 -38.74 15.83
CA VAL A 44 -5.63 -37.65 15.49
C VAL A 44 -5.04 -36.71 14.45
N LEU A 45 -3.77 -36.35 14.58
CA LEU A 45 -3.09 -35.49 13.60
C LEU A 45 -3.02 -36.18 12.22
N CYS A 46 -2.69 -37.47 12.17
CA CYS A 46 -2.65 -38.23 10.92
C CYS A 46 -4.04 -38.41 10.27
N SER A 47 -5.12 -38.51 11.08
CA SER A 47 -6.49 -38.70 10.57
C SER A 47 -7.17 -37.39 10.15
N THR A 48 -6.66 -36.24 10.62
CA THR A 48 -7.18 -34.90 10.35
C THR A 48 -6.67 -34.39 9.00
N ALA A 49 -7.47 -34.57 7.94
CA ALA A 49 -7.05 -34.34 6.56
C ALA A 49 -6.61 -32.89 6.25
N CYS A 50 -7.24 -31.87 6.85
CA CYS A 50 -6.88 -30.47 6.59
C CYS A 50 -5.46 -30.11 6.98
N LEU A 51 -4.90 -30.80 7.98
CA LEU A 51 -3.53 -30.59 8.40
C LEU A 51 -2.51 -31.03 7.35
N TRP A 52 -2.92 -31.73 6.28
CA TRP A 52 -2.03 -32.30 5.26
C TRP A 52 -2.23 -31.68 3.87
N GLU A 53 -3.09 -30.67 3.73
CA GLU A 53 -3.36 -29.98 2.45
C GLU A 53 -2.18 -29.16 1.96
N ASP A 54 -1.33 -28.69 2.88
CA ASP A 54 -0.12 -27.91 2.58
C ASP A 54 1.13 -28.80 2.65
N ILE A 55 1.80 -28.95 1.51
CA ILE A 55 3.03 -29.72 1.33
C ILE A 55 4.20 -28.75 1.12
N PRO A 56 5.09 -28.60 2.11
CA PRO A 56 6.27 -27.73 2.00
C PRO A 56 7.23 -28.16 0.89
N SER A 57 7.96 -27.19 0.34
CA SER A 57 9.01 -27.41 -0.69
C SER A 57 10.04 -28.46 -0.28
N THR A 58 10.38 -28.50 1.02
CA THR A 58 11.40 -29.38 1.60
C THR A 58 10.99 -30.84 1.71
N VAL A 59 9.72 -31.19 1.48
CA VAL A 59 9.27 -32.59 1.49
C VAL A 59 9.90 -33.32 0.29
N PRO A 60 10.60 -34.45 0.51
CA PRO A 60 11.18 -35.22 -0.58
C PRO A 60 10.07 -35.95 -1.34
N LEU A 61 10.21 -36.06 -2.67
CA LEU A 61 9.21 -36.67 -3.56
C LEU A 61 8.71 -38.06 -3.08
N PRO A 62 9.55 -38.98 -2.56
CA PRO A 62 9.09 -40.29 -2.07
C PRO A 62 8.10 -40.21 -0.89
N SER A 63 8.05 -39.09 -0.18
CA SER A 63 7.10 -38.89 0.94
C SER A 63 5.73 -38.34 0.49
N TYR A 64 5.59 -37.88 -0.76
CA TYR A 64 4.34 -37.30 -1.25
C TYR A 64 3.12 -38.23 -1.13
N PRO A 65 3.21 -39.54 -1.46
CA PRO A 65 2.07 -40.46 -1.33
C PRO A 65 1.46 -40.44 0.08
N ILE A 66 2.29 -40.35 1.12
CA ILE A 66 1.83 -40.29 2.53
C ILE A 66 1.04 -39.01 2.80
N TYR A 67 1.52 -37.86 2.31
CA TYR A 67 0.81 -36.59 2.45
C TYR A 67 -0.52 -36.61 1.70
N LEU A 68 -0.50 -37.13 0.46
CA LEU A 68 -1.69 -37.22 -0.38
C LEU A 68 -2.74 -38.16 0.19
N GLU A 69 -2.34 -39.30 0.76
CA GLU A 69 -3.22 -40.24 1.44
C GLU A 69 -3.87 -39.60 2.67
N ARG A 70 -3.08 -38.93 3.52
CA ARG A 70 -3.59 -38.24 4.73
C ARG A 70 -4.50 -37.07 4.41
N ALA A 71 -4.21 -36.33 3.33
CA ALA A 71 -5.06 -35.27 2.81
C ALA A 71 -6.35 -35.82 2.14
N LYS A 72 -6.50 -37.14 2.00
CA LYS A 72 -7.66 -37.82 1.40
C LYS A 72 -7.95 -37.31 -0.02
N ARG A 73 -9.11 -36.70 -0.28
CA ARG A 73 -9.49 -36.13 -1.59
C ARG A 73 -9.44 -34.60 -1.63
N ARG A 74 -8.81 -33.98 -0.63
CA ARG A 74 -8.81 -32.52 -0.51
C ARG A 74 -7.87 -31.85 -1.51
N ALA A 75 -8.17 -30.59 -1.80
CA ALA A 75 -7.32 -29.67 -2.53
C ALA A 75 -5.94 -29.54 -1.88
N ILE A 76 -4.89 -29.47 -2.69
CA ILE A 76 -3.50 -29.41 -2.26
C ILE A 76 -2.90 -28.05 -2.61
N THR A 77 -2.14 -27.50 -1.67
CA THR A 77 -1.28 -26.34 -1.84
C THR A 77 0.17 -26.79 -1.91
N LEU A 78 0.88 -26.32 -2.94
CA LEU A 78 2.30 -26.54 -3.11
C LEU A 78 3.04 -25.20 -3.08
N THR A 79 4.07 -25.12 -2.25
CA THR A 79 5.12 -24.10 -2.36
C THR A 79 6.41 -24.79 -2.75
N LEU A 80 7.02 -24.35 -3.84
CA LEU A 80 8.22 -24.96 -4.44
C LEU A 80 9.31 -23.89 -4.52
N SER A 81 10.54 -24.28 -4.21
CA SER A 81 11.73 -23.43 -4.29
C SER A 81 12.66 -24.02 -5.34
N LEU A 82 13.06 -23.22 -6.31
CA LEU A 82 13.99 -23.58 -7.38
C LEU A 82 15.32 -22.89 -7.07
N SER A 83 16.28 -23.62 -6.52
CA SER A 83 17.61 -23.07 -6.21
C SER A 83 18.64 -23.44 -7.27
N SER A 84 18.38 -24.49 -8.06
CA SER A 84 19.27 -24.99 -9.12
C SER A 84 18.50 -25.66 -10.25
N ASP A 85 19.14 -25.89 -11.39
CA ASP A 85 18.56 -26.61 -12.53
C ASP A 85 18.24 -28.08 -12.19
N GLN A 86 18.95 -28.68 -11.23
CA GLN A 86 18.66 -30.03 -10.73
C GLN A 86 17.32 -30.10 -9.97
N ASP A 87 16.84 -28.97 -9.44
CA ASP A 87 15.54 -28.89 -8.77
C ASP A 87 14.38 -28.87 -9.77
N LEU A 88 14.64 -28.63 -11.07
CA LEU A 88 13.61 -28.49 -12.09
C LEU A 88 12.83 -29.79 -12.30
N ASP A 89 13.52 -30.88 -12.61
CA ASP A 89 12.92 -32.20 -12.82
C ASP A 89 12.17 -32.70 -11.58
N LEU A 90 12.74 -32.46 -10.40
CA LEU A 90 12.12 -32.81 -9.13
C LEU A 90 10.84 -31.99 -8.90
N THR A 91 10.86 -30.71 -9.23
CA THR A 91 9.71 -29.81 -9.12
C THR A 91 8.59 -30.22 -10.06
N ILE A 92 8.91 -30.56 -11.31
CA ILE A 92 7.93 -31.08 -12.28
C ILE A 92 7.26 -32.34 -11.73
N LYS A 93 8.05 -33.33 -11.28
CA LYS A 93 7.54 -34.58 -10.71
C LYS A 93 6.68 -34.35 -9.46
N LYS A 94 7.02 -33.36 -8.63
CA LYS A 94 6.22 -32.98 -7.45
C LYS A 94 4.85 -32.43 -7.84
N VAL A 95 4.79 -31.59 -8.88
CA VAL A 95 3.51 -31.06 -9.37
C VAL A 95 2.67 -32.17 -10.00
N GLU A 96 3.27 -33.02 -10.82
CA GLU A 96 2.60 -34.16 -11.45
C GLU A 96 2.06 -35.16 -10.43
N ALA A 97 2.79 -35.41 -9.34
CA ALA A 97 2.36 -36.30 -8.27
C ALA A 97 1.06 -35.83 -7.58
N VAL A 98 0.82 -34.52 -7.53
CA VAL A 98 -0.42 -33.95 -6.97
C VAL A 98 -1.57 -34.01 -7.98
N GLY A 99 -1.26 -33.82 -9.26
CA GLY A 99 -2.23 -33.92 -10.37
C GLY A 99 -3.43 -33.01 -10.20
N ASP A 100 -4.63 -33.56 -10.42
CA ASP A 100 -5.90 -32.80 -10.42
C ASP A 100 -6.31 -32.20 -9.07
N ARG A 101 -5.63 -32.59 -7.99
CA ARG A 101 -5.89 -32.05 -6.65
C ARG A 101 -5.18 -30.72 -6.41
N LEU A 102 -4.32 -30.28 -7.32
CA LEU A 102 -3.57 -29.04 -7.17
C LEU A 102 -4.50 -27.82 -7.25
N ALA A 103 -4.69 -27.16 -6.12
CA ALA A 103 -5.53 -25.96 -6.03
C ALA A 103 -4.71 -24.68 -5.90
N ARG A 104 -3.52 -24.74 -5.32
CA ARG A 104 -2.62 -23.58 -5.19
C ARG A 104 -1.19 -24.00 -5.49
N LEU A 105 -0.52 -23.22 -6.33
CA LEU A 105 0.89 -23.44 -6.66
C LEU A 105 1.66 -22.13 -6.56
N THR A 106 2.68 -22.13 -5.72
CA THR A 106 3.64 -21.04 -5.57
C THR A 106 5.01 -21.57 -5.90
N VAL A 107 5.69 -20.93 -6.85
CA VAL A 107 7.07 -21.26 -7.23
C VAL A 107 7.93 -20.04 -6.95
N VAL A 108 9.01 -20.26 -6.21
CA VAL A 108 10.01 -19.26 -5.85
C VAL A 108 11.35 -19.65 -6.45
N GLY A 109 12.10 -18.73 -7.03
CA GLY A 109 13.46 -18.97 -7.52
C GLY A 109 13.91 -18.00 -8.62
N PRO A 110 15.02 -18.27 -9.32
CA PRO A 110 15.50 -17.44 -10.42
C PRO A 110 14.53 -17.41 -11.61
N SER A 111 14.41 -16.25 -12.27
CA SER A 111 13.47 -16.04 -13.39
C SER A 111 13.71 -16.98 -14.57
N THR A 112 14.97 -17.32 -14.87
CA THR A 112 15.34 -18.26 -15.94
C THR A 112 14.80 -19.67 -15.67
N THR A 113 15.10 -20.22 -14.49
CA THR A 113 14.68 -21.56 -14.07
C THR A 113 13.16 -21.66 -13.95
N MET A 114 12.48 -20.61 -13.46
CA MET A 114 11.01 -20.56 -13.45
C MET A 114 10.41 -20.61 -14.87
N LEU A 115 10.99 -19.90 -15.84
CA LEU A 115 10.50 -19.94 -17.22
C LEU A 115 10.76 -21.28 -17.89
N GLU A 116 11.87 -21.93 -17.58
CA GLU A 116 12.15 -23.29 -18.01
C GLU A 116 11.16 -24.28 -17.40
N LEU A 117 10.81 -24.12 -16.12
CA LEU A 117 9.79 -24.93 -15.45
C LEU A 117 8.47 -24.83 -16.20
N LEU A 118 8.03 -23.61 -16.49
CA LEU A 118 6.79 -23.33 -17.20
C LEU A 118 6.78 -23.87 -18.64
N ALA A 119 7.95 -23.98 -19.27
CA ALA A 119 8.09 -24.53 -20.61
C ALA A 119 8.00 -26.07 -20.62
N GLN A 120 8.33 -26.72 -19.51
CA GLN A 120 8.41 -28.19 -19.42
C GLN A 120 7.25 -28.82 -18.66
N ILE A 121 6.65 -28.07 -17.72
CA ILE A 121 5.58 -28.59 -16.89
C ILE A 121 4.34 -28.91 -17.74
N THR A 122 3.76 -30.08 -17.48
CA THR A 122 2.49 -30.50 -18.05
C THR A 122 1.40 -29.45 -17.77
N PRO A 123 0.35 -29.37 -18.61
CA PRO A 123 -0.70 -28.37 -18.42
C PRO A 123 -1.25 -28.47 -16.99
N LEU A 124 -1.23 -27.34 -16.29
CA LEU A 124 -1.65 -27.27 -14.89
C LEU A 124 -3.11 -27.69 -14.72
N SER A 125 -3.43 -28.17 -13.52
CA SER A 125 -4.76 -28.70 -13.19
C SER A 125 -5.88 -27.69 -13.53
N PRO A 126 -7.02 -28.15 -14.08
CA PRO A 126 -8.20 -27.31 -14.27
C PRO A 126 -8.82 -26.82 -12.95
N ASN A 127 -8.48 -27.47 -11.82
CA ASN A 127 -8.93 -27.11 -10.48
C ASN A 127 -8.02 -26.08 -9.79
N LEU A 128 -6.96 -25.62 -10.46
CA LEU A 128 -6.05 -24.63 -9.92
C LEU A 128 -6.80 -23.31 -9.69
N LEU A 129 -6.79 -22.82 -8.45
CA LEU A 129 -7.44 -21.60 -8.01
C LEU A 129 -6.47 -20.43 -7.91
N SER A 130 -5.22 -20.67 -7.50
CA SER A 130 -4.20 -19.63 -7.31
C SER A 130 -2.85 -20.09 -7.85
N PHE A 131 -2.20 -19.21 -8.63
CA PHE A 131 -0.88 -19.45 -9.18
C PHE A 131 0.04 -18.25 -8.94
N ALA A 132 1.22 -18.51 -8.37
CA ALA A 132 2.19 -17.47 -8.03
C ALA A 132 3.61 -17.85 -8.46
N LEU A 133 4.30 -16.89 -9.08
CA LEU A 133 5.72 -16.95 -9.42
C LEU A 133 6.42 -15.78 -8.76
N MET A 134 7.46 -16.07 -7.98
CA MET A 134 8.18 -15.06 -7.21
C MET A 134 9.69 -15.26 -7.41
N LYS A 135 10.39 -14.19 -7.80
CA LYS A 135 11.85 -14.21 -7.76
C LYS A 135 12.31 -14.25 -6.29
N ASP A 136 13.34 -15.02 -5.97
CA ASP A 136 14.04 -14.86 -4.69
C ASP A 136 14.63 -13.45 -4.62
N ASP A 137 14.31 -12.71 -3.55
CA ASP A 137 14.69 -11.30 -3.33
C ASP A 137 16.17 -11.14 -2.89
N ASP A 138 16.98 -12.21 -2.92
CA ASP A 138 18.39 -12.18 -2.46
C ASP A 138 19.35 -11.44 -3.40
N ASP A 139 18.93 -11.09 -4.62
CA ASP A 139 19.73 -10.24 -5.51
C ASP A 139 19.34 -8.77 -5.37
N ALA A 140 19.95 -8.12 -4.38
CA ALA A 140 20.02 -6.67 -4.30
C ALA A 140 20.54 -6.08 -5.63
N ALA A 141 19.75 -5.18 -6.23
CA ALA A 141 20.21 -4.08 -7.08
C ALA A 141 21.08 -4.39 -8.32
N ILE A 142 21.12 -5.61 -8.84
CA ILE A 142 21.70 -5.86 -10.16
C ILE A 142 20.55 -5.87 -11.17
N VAL A 143 20.65 -4.97 -12.16
CA VAL A 143 19.86 -4.96 -13.39
C VAL A 143 20.07 -6.30 -14.09
N THR A 144 19.39 -7.35 -13.62
CA THR A 144 19.38 -8.62 -14.29
C THR A 144 18.58 -8.37 -15.58
N PRO A 145 19.16 -8.61 -16.76
CA PRO A 145 18.46 -8.40 -18.01
C PRO A 145 17.14 -9.16 -17.96
N LEU A 146 16.07 -8.52 -18.47
CA LEU A 146 14.76 -9.17 -18.54
C LEU A 146 14.94 -10.57 -19.12
N PRO A 147 14.26 -11.59 -18.56
CA PRO A 147 14.28 -12.90 -19.16
C PRO A 147 13.92 -12.80 -20.64
N THR A 148 14.64 -13.51 -21.51
CA THR A 148 14.49 -13.36 -22.97
C THR A 148 13.20 -13.95 -23.52
N ARG A 149 12.42 -14.67 -22.69
CA ARG A 149 11.23 -15.40 -23.13
C ARG A 149 10.00 -15.08 -22.26
N PRO A 150 8.87 -14.68 -22.88
CA PRO A 150 7.59 -14.50 -22.17
C PRO A 150 6.94 -15.84 -21.79
N PHE A 151 5.88 -15.78 -20.97
CA PHE A 151 4.98 -16.92 -20.77
C PHE A 151 4.48 -17.50 -22.09
N ARG A 152 4.41 -18.83 -22.18
CA ARG A 152 3.69 -19.48 -23.28
C ARG A 152 2.24 -19.01 -23.29
N ARG A 153 1.77 -18.63 -24.47
CA ARG A 153 0.44 -18.02 -24.67
C ARG A 153 -0.71 -18.84 -24.07
N ASP A 154 -0.61 -20.17 -24.18
CA ASP A 154 -1.69 -21.10 -23.84
C ASP A 154 -1.45 -21.83 -22.50
N PHE A 155 -0.45 -21.42 -21.72
CA PHE A 155 -0.04 -22.11 -20.50
C PHE A 155 -1.19 -22.28 -19.48
N LEU A 156 -1.96 -21.21 -19.27
CA LEU A 156 -3.10 -21.21 -18.33
C LEU A 156 -4.43 -21.52 -19.02
N ARG A 157 -4.43 -21.93 -20.30
CA ARG A 157 -5.67 -22.13 -21.06
C ARG A 157 -6.59 -23.18 -20.45
N ASN A 158 -6.00 -24.19 -19.80
CA ASN A 158 -6.73 -25.28 -19.16
C ASN A 158 -7.15 -24.98 -17.71
N CYS A 159 -6.65 -23.90 -17.10
CA CYS A 159 -6.94 -23.53 -15.71
C CYS A 159 -8.25 -22.74 -15.61
N SER A 160 -9.37 -23.37 -15.95
CA SER A 160 -10.70 -22.74 -16.00
C SER A 160 -11.21 -22.25 -14.64
N SER A 161 -10.65 -22.74 -13.53
CA SER A 161 -11.01 -22.33 -12.18
C SER A 161 -10.09 -21.27 -11.59
N LEU A 162 -9.06 -20.81 -12.33
CA LEU A 162 -8.04 -19.91 -11.80
C LEU A 162 -8.63 -18.55 -11.45
N GLN A 163 -8.50 -18.15 -10.19
CA GLN A 163 -9.02 -16.90 -9.66
C GLN A 163 -7.91 -15.89 -9.39
N GLU A 164 -6.70 -16.36 -9.07
CA GLU A 164 -5.58 -15.49 -8.69
C GLU A 164 -4.33 -15.84 -9.49
N LEU A 165 -3.71 -14.81 -10.08
CA LEU A 165 -2.44 -14.92 -10.80
C LEU A 165 -1.47 -13.86 -10.28
N THR A 166 -0.33 -14.30 -9.75
CA THR A 166 0.72 -13.42 -9.25
C THR A 166 2.05 -13.70 -9.95
N ILE A 167 2.65 -12.66 -10.53
CA ILE A 167 3.94 -12.71 -11.21
C ILE A 167 4.81 -11.58 -10.63
N ARG A 168 5.74 -11.94 -9.74
CA ARG A 168 6.67 -11.01 -9.09
C ARG A 168 8.09 -11.28 -9.56
N ASN A 169 8.67 -10.34 -10.32
CA ASN A 169 10.09 -10.34 -10.75
C ASN A 169 10.58 -11.62 -11.47
N GLY A 170 9.69 -12.56 -11.81
CA GLY A 170 10.01 -13.90 -12.31
C GLY A 170 9.66 -14.15 -13.79
N GLY A 171 9.00 -13.21 -14.45
CA GLY A 171 8.54 -13.34 -15.84
C GLY A 171 7.63 -12.18 -16.24
N TYR A 172 7.21 -12.12 -17.51
CA TYR A 172 6.27 -11.10 -18.00
C TYR A 172 5.28 -11.66 -19.02
N LEU A 173 4.12 -11.02 -19.11
CA LEU A 173 3.03 -11.44 -19.98
C LEU A 173 3.41 -11.33 -21.48
N HIS A 174 3.13 -12.38 -22.24
CA HIS A 174 3.22 -12.34 -23.71
C HIS A 174 2.20 -11.36 -24.29
N ALA A 175 2.52 -10.74 -25.43
CA ALA A 175 1.65 -9.79 -26.16
C ALA A 175 0.22 -10.28 -26.47
N ARG A 176 -0.05 -11.59 -26.40
CA ARG A 176 -1.35 -12.21 -26.68
C ARG A 176 -1.70 -13.25 -25.64
N PHE A 177 -1.19 -13.09 -24.42
CA PHE A 177 -1.47 -14.01 -23.32
C PHE A 177 -2.98 -14.17 -23.11
N HIS A 178 -3.43 -15.40 -22.85
CA HIS A 178 -4.85 -15.69 -22.63
C HIS A 178 -5.03 -16.02 -21.15
N ALA A 179 -5.47 -15.03 -20.39
CA ALA A 179 -5.84 -15.24 -19.01
C ALA A 179 -7.20 -15.95 -18.92
N PRO A 180 -7.39 -16.85 -17.94
CA PRO A 180 -8.69 -17.48 -17.70
C PRO A 180 -9.78 -16.44 -17.41
N PHE A 181 -10.98 -16.66 -17.95
CA PHE A 181 -12.13 -15.76 -17.72
C PHE A 181 -12.54 -15.68 -16.24
N SER A 182 -12.21 -16.70 -15.45
CA SER A 182 -12.44 -16.81 -14.01
C SER A 182 -11.54 -15.90 -13.16
N LEU A 183 -10.52 -15.27 -13.75
CA LEU A 183 -9.50 -14.53 -13.03
C LEU A 183 -10.10 -13.29 -12.32
N ARG A 184 -9.98 -13.26 -11.00
CA ARG A 184 -10.45 -12.19 -10.10
C ARG A 184 -9.33 -11.29 -9.61
N ALA A 185 -8.11 -11.80 -9.46
CA ALA A 185 -6.95 -11.02 -9.03
C ALA A 185 -5.76 -11.25 -9.95
N LEU A 186 -5.16 -10.15 -10.42
CA LEU A 186 -3.96 -10.16 -11.26
C LEU A 186 -2.91 -9.24 -10.66
N THR A 187 -1.75 -9.79 -10.31
CA THR A 187 -0.57 -9.04 -9.83
C THR A 187 0.61 -9.27 -10.77
N VAL A 188 1.13 -8.21 -11.40
CA VAL A 188 2.29 -8.28 -12.31
C VAL A 188 3.27 -7.13 -12.02
N LEU A 189 4.30 -7.37 -11.20
CA LEU A 189 5.25 -6.31 -10.81
C LEU A 189 6.25 -5.93 -11.90
N HIS A 190 6.19 -6.56 -13.07
CA HIS A 190 7.01 -6.17 -14.20
C HIS A 190 6.27 -6.32 -15.53
N VAL A 191 5.75 -5.19 -16.03
CA VAL A 191 5.05 -5.09 -17.30
C VAL A 191 5.94 -4.33 -18.30
N PRO A 192 6.68 -5.03 -19.18
CA PRO A 192 7.51 -4.38 -20.19
C PRO A 192 6.69 -3.79 -21.33
N ASN A 193 5.46 -4.29 -21.55
CA ASN A 193 4.59 -3.85 -22.63
C ASN A 193 3.15 -3.72 -22.15
N LEU A 194 2.66 -2.48 -22.04
CA LEU A 194 1.29 -2.20 -21.65
C LEU A 194 0.26 -2.77 -22.61
N ASN A 195 0.55 -2.87 -23.92
CA ASN A 195 -0.38 -3.50 -24.86
C ASN A 195 -0.61 -4.99 -24.54
N ALA A 196 0.41 -5.70 -24.03
CA ALA A 196 0.27 -7.08 -23.59
C ALA A 196 -0.66 -7.19 -22.37
N LEU A 197 -0.51 -6.25 -21.42
CA LEU A 197 -1.41 -6.14 -20.27
C LEU A 197 -2.84 -5.84 -20.72
N MET A 198 -3.07 -4.83 -21.56
CA MET A 198 -4.40 -4.47 -22.06
C MET A 198 -5.07 -5.63 -22.80
N HIS A 199 -4.31 -6.40 -23.60
CA HIS A 199 -4.85 -7.59 -24.24
C HIS A 199 -5.30 -8.64 -23.23
N THR A 200 -4.51 -8.86 -22.18
CA THR A 200 -4.84 -9.79 -21.08
C THR A 200 -6.09 -9.33 -20.32
N LEU A 201 -6.15 -8.04 -19.98
CA LEU A 201 -7.29 -7.43 -19.28
C LEU A 201 -8.59 -7.53 -20.10
N SER A 202 -8.49 -7.44 -21.43
CA SER A 202 -9.65 -7.57 -22.32
C SER A 202 -10.31 -8.96 -22.28
N SER A 203 -9.59 -9.98 -21.80
CA SER A 203 -10.13 -11.34 -21.60
C SER A 203 -10.61 -11.62 -20.18
N THR A 204 -10.48 -10.66 -19.25
CA THR A 204 -10.79 -10.86 -17.82
C THR A 204 -11.83 -9.85 -17.30
N PRO A 205 -13.09 -9.89 -17.76
CA PRO A 205 -14.12 -8.94 -17.31
C PRO A 205 -14.57 -9.19 -15.86
N SER A 206 -14.21 -10.32 -15.27
CA SER A 206 -14.52 -10.68 -13.89
C SER A 206 -13.48 -10.20 -12.86
N LEU A 207 -12.43 -9.52 -13.33
CA LEU A 207 -11.31 -9.02 -12.52
C LEU A 207 -11.80 -8.00 -11.48
N ARG A 208 -11.40 -8.22 -10.23
CA ARG A 208 -11.69 -7.38 -9.06
C ARG A 208 -10.46 -6.65 -8.56
N HIS A 209 -9.29 -7.27 -8.63
CA HIS A 209 -8.03 -6.70 -8.14
C HIS A 209 -6.99 -6.71 -9.26
N LEU A 210 -6.43 -5.54 -9.54
CA LEU A 210 -5.33 -5.38 -10.49
C LEU A 210 -4.18 -4.65 -9.81
N THR A 211 -3.00 -5.29 -9.77
CA THR A 211 -1.75 -4.67 -9.35
C THR A 211 -0.72 -4.82 -10.46
N PHE A 212 -0.08 -3.74 -10.89
CA PHE A 212 1.04 -3.86 -11.82
C PHE A 212 2.08 -2.75 -11.70
N GLU A 213 3.30 -3.04 -12.12
CA GLU A 213 4.38 -2.06 -12.27
C GLU A 213 4.97 -2.12 -13.68
N SER A 214 5.09 -0.97 -14.34
CA SER A 214 5.65 -0.76 -15.67
C SER A 214 6.81 0.22 -15.60
N LYS A 215 8.02 -0.28 -15.87
CA LYS A 215 9.24 0.53 -16.01
C LYS A 215 9.58 0.84 -17.48
N ASN A 216 8.60 0.77 -18.37
CA ASN A 216 8.83 1.04 -19.79
C ASN A 216 9.03 2.55 -20.01
N ALA A 217 10.20 2.94 -20.53
CA ALA A 217 10.52 4.34 -20.82
C ALA A 217 9.78 4.87 -22.07
N PHE A 218 9.28 3.98 -22.92
CA PHE A 218 8.61 4.36 -24.16
C PHE A 218 7.09 4.41 -23.98
N CYS A 219 6.52 5.61 -24.12
CA CYS A 219 5.08 5.81 -24.10
C CYS A 219 4.42 5.13 -25.32
N PRO A 220 3.39 4.28 -25.12
CA PRO A 220 2.71 3.63 -26.23
C PRO A 220 1.94 4.64 -27.09
N THR A 221 2.02 4.50 -28.42
CA THR A 221 1.30 5.38 -29.36
C THR A 221 -0.21 5.24 -29.19
N SER A 222 -0.70 4.00 -29.12
CA SER A 222 -2.09 3.64 -28.84
C SER A 222 -2.16 2.41 -27.93
N LEU A 223 -3.26 2.33 -27.18
CA LEU A 223 -3.61 1.20 -26.34
C LEU A 223 -5.04 0.77 -26.68
N LYS A 224 -5.31 -0.52 -26.57
CA LYS A 224 -6.66 -1.08 -26.74
C LYS A 224 -7.55 -0.60 -25.60
N THR A 225 -8.76 -0.12 -25.92
CA THR A 225 -9.77 0.21 -24.91
C THR A 225 -10.28 -1.06 -24.24
N VAL A 226 -10.33 -1.06 -22.91
CA VAL A 226 -10.75 -2.19 -22.08
C VAL A 226 -11.72 -1.70 -20.99
N SER A 227 -12.80 -2.45 -20.77
CA SER A 227 -13.73 -2.21 -19.67
C SER A 227 -13.56 -3.28 -18.60
N LEU A 228 -13.44 -2.85 -17.33
CA LEU A 228 -13.27 -3.72 -16.17
C LEU A 228 -14.42 -3.48 -15.17
N PRO A 229 -15.65 -3.90 -15.49
CA PRO A 229 -16.87 -3.48 -14.78
C PRO A 229 -16.99 -3.98 -13.34
N ARG A 230 -16.11 -4.88 -12.90
CA ARG A 230 -16.10 -5.45 -11.54
C ARG A 230 -14.85 -5.08 -10.75
N LEU A 231 -14.03 -4.16 -11.25
CA LEU A 231 -12.81 -3.78 -10.57
C LEU A 231 -13.13 -3.07 -9.25
N GLU A 232 -12.58 -3.60 -8.17
CA GLU A 232 -12.70 -3.07 -6.81
C GLU A 232 -11.44 -2.28 -6.44
N THR A 233 -10.26 -2.77 -6.85
CA THR A 233 -8.97 -2.13 -6.53
C THR A 233 -8.02 -2.12 -7.73
N LEU A 234 -7.41 -0.97 -7.99
CA LEU A 234 -6.33 -0.79 -8.96
C LEU A 234 -5.09 -0.22 -8.25
N ASP A 235 -3.99 -0.95 -8.31
CA ASP A 235 -2.67 -0.49 -7.87
C ASP A 235 -1.73 -0.48 -9.08
N ALA A 236 -1.37 0.72 -9.54
CA ALA A 236 -0.62 0.91 -10.79
C ALA A 236 0.65 1.70 -10.53
N SER A 237 1.80 1.19 -10.95
CA SER A 237 3.08 1.90 -10.92
C SER A 237 3.60 2.07 -12.35
N VAL A 238 3.82 3.32 -12.80
CA VAL A 238 4.22 3.64 -14.17
C VAL A 238 5.28 4.75 -14.19
N LEU A 239 6.13 4.80 -15.22
CA LEU A 239 7.01 5.95 -15.44
C LEU A 239 6.23 7.17 -15.95
N SER A 240 6.65 8.37 -15.52
CA SER A 240 6.15 9.65 -16.02
C SER A 240 6.52 9.84 -17.50
N GLY A 241 5.65 10.49 -18.27
CA GLY A 241 5.86 10.77 -19.69
C GLY A 241 4.65 10.48 -20.59
N GLY A 242 3.42 10.58 -20.05
CA GLY A 242 2.17 10.30 -20.76
C GLY A 242 1.74 8.83 -20.70
N ILE A 243 2.43 7.99 -19.93
CA ILE A 243 2.12 6.56 -19.82
C ILE A 243 0.84 6.36 -19.01
N ALA A 244 0.72 7.05 -17.87
CA ALA A 244 -0.49 7.01 -17.06
C ALA A 244 -1.67 7.57 -17.88
N GLU A 245 -1.45 8.66 -18.60
CA GLU A 245 -2.45 9.26 -19.48
C GLU A 245 -3.02 8.26 -20.48
N LYS A 246 -2.15 7.57 -21.23
CA LYS A 246 -2.57 6.57 -22.21
C LYS A 246 -3.29 5.40 -21.56
N PHE A 247 -2.77 4.91 -20.43
CA PHE A 247 -3.33 3.78 -19.71
C PHE A 247 -4.74 4.07 -19.20
N PHE A 248 -4.91 5.16 -18.46
CA PHE A 248 -6.20 5.53 -17.87
C PHE A 248 -7.23 5.86 -18.94
N ARG A 249 -6.88 6.60 -20.01
CA ARG A 249 -7.80 6.84 -21.15
C ARG A 249 -8.28 5.57 -21.85
N SER A 250 -7.52 4.49 -21.74
CA SER A 250 -7.85 3.20 -22.36
C SER A 250 -8.63 2.28 -21.43
N LEU A 251 -8.86 2.68 -20.18
CA LEU A 251 -9.60 1.90 -19.20
C LEU A 251 -10.95 2.53 -18.87
N SER A 252 -11.97 1.70 -18.83
CA SER A 252 -13.26 2.03 -18.22
C SER A 252 -13.39 1.29 -16.89
N LEU A 253 -13.48 2.05 -15.81
CA LEU A 253 -13.49 1.57 -14.42
C LEU A 253 -14.83 1.92 -13.74
N PRO A 254 -15.35 1.08 -12.84
CA PRO A 254 -16.49 1.39 -11.98
C PRO A 254 -16.21 2.59 -11.08
N VAL A 255 -17.26 3.33 -10.75
CA VAL A 255 -17.20 4.50 -9.85
C VAL A 255 -16.69 4.11 -8.45
N SER A 256 -16.90 2.88 -8.00
CA SER A 256 -16.46 2.41 -6.68
C SER A 256 -15.00 1.96 -6.60
N THR A 257 -14.23 2.06 -7.68
CA THR A 257 -12.86 1.51 -7.74
C THR A 257 -11.90 2.30 -6.86
N ARG A 258 -11.19 1.64 -5.95
CA ARG A 258 -10.08 2.26 -5.20
C ARG A 258 -8.84 2.36 -6.09
N LEU A 259 -8.26 3.56 -6.17
CA LEU A 259 -7.13 3.85 -7.05
C LEU A 259 -5.87 4.16 -6.21
N SER A 260 -4.84 3.33 -6.36
CA SER A 260 -3.48 3.58 -5.89
C SER A 260 -2.60 3.72 -7.12
N VAL A 261 -2.04 4.91 -7.35
CA VAL A 261 -1.24 5.19 -8.54
C VAL A 261 0.10 5.76 -8.14
N THR A 262 1.16 5.04 -8.48
CA THR A 262 2.55 5.49 -8.35
C THR A 262 3.07 5.96 -9.70
N ILE A 263 3.42 7.24 -9.82
CA ILE A 263 4.08 7.80 -10.99
C ILE A 263 5.57 7.94 -10.65
N ARG A 264 6.40 7.16 -11.34
CA ARG A 264 7.87 7.21 -11.24
C ARG A 264 8.39 8.35 -12.10
N VAL A 265 8.79 9.45 -11.49
CA VAL A 265 9.26 10.66 -12.16
C VAL A 265 10.73 10.51 -12.54
N THR A 266 11.02 10.68 -13.84
CA THR A 266 12.36 10.69 -14.40
C THR A 266 12.66 12.06 -15.03
N ALA A 267 13.92 12.36 -15.29
CA ALA A 267 14.31 13.62 -15.94
C ALA A 267 13.64 13.80 -17.32
N ALA A 268 13.47 12.72 -18.08
CA ALA A 268 12.80 12.74 -19.38
C ALA A 268 11.27 12.79 -19.27
N GLY A 269 10.71 12.26 -18.18
CA GLY A 269 9.27 12.15 -17.97
C GLY A 269 8.59 13.38 -17.37
N LEU A 270 9.36 14.36 -16.88
CA LEU A 270 8.85 15.52 -16.15
C LEU A 270 7.88 16.38 -16.98
N SER A 271 8.19 16.64 -18.25
CA SER A 271 7.36 17.47 -19.13
C SER A 271 5.99 16.86 -19.43
N GLY A 272 5.84 15.54 -19.28
CA GLY A 272 4.57 14.82 -19.45
C GLY A 272 3.78 14.60 -18.16
N LEU A 273 4.30 15.03 -17.01
CA LEU A 273 3.72 14.75 -15.70
C LEU A 273 2.31 15.34 -15.54
N ASP A 274 2.05 16.53 -16.07
CA ASP A 274 0.74 17.18 -15.96
C ASP A 274 -0.35 16.36 -16.66
N ASN A 275 -0.05 15.82 -17.83
CA ASN A 275 -0.97 14.97 -18.57
C ASN A 275 -1.27 13.67 -17.81
N ASP A 276 -0.24 13.07 -17.21
CA ASP A 276 -0.38 11.87 -16.38
C ASP A 276 -1.26 12.15 -15.15
N LEU A 277 -0.98 13.23 -14.42
CA LEU A 277 -1.75 13.66 -13.25
C LEU A 277 -3.20 14.01 -13.60
N HIS A 278 -3.42 14.76 -14.68
CA HIS A 278 -4.78 15.10 -15.13
C HIS A 278 -5.58 13.86 -15.53
N ALA A 279 -4.97 12.89 -16.19
CA ALA A 279 -5.67 11.66 -16.56
C ALA A 279 -6.03 10.80 -15.35
N VAL A 280 -5.10 10.61 -14.42
CA VAL A 280 -5.34 9.87 -13.17
C VAL A 280 -6.47 10.53 -12.39
N THR A 281 -6.38 11.84 -12.19
CA THR A 281 -7.39 12.61 -11.43
C THR A 281 -8.73 12.70 -12.15
N ALA A 282 -8.78 12.76 -13.49
CA ALA A 282 -10.03 12.77 -14.24
C ALA A 282 -10.81 11.45 -14.11
N HIS A 283 -10.12 10.30 -14.22
CA HIS A 283 -10.75 9.00 -13.94
C HIS A 283 -11.26 8.93 -12.51
N ALA A 284 -10.48 9.51 -11.61
CA ALA A 284 -10.81 9.51 -10.22
C ALA A 284 -11.96 10.48 -9.88
N LYS A 285 -12.16 11.59 -10.59
CA LYS A 285 -13.36 12.44 -10.49
C LYS A 285 -14.65 11.68 -10.84
N GLY A 286 -14.58 10.79 -11.83
CA GLY A 286 -15.70 9.89 -12.15
C GLY A 286 -15.99 8.88 -11.05
N VAL A 287 -14.96 8.42 -10.33
CA VAL A 287 -15.01 7.52 -9.16
C VAL A 287 -15.52 8.25 -7.90
N LEU A 288 -15.13 9.51 -7.74
CA LEU A 288 -15.48 10.36 -6.62
C LEU A 288 -16.71 11.23 -6.91
N SER A 289 -17.80 10.61 -7.39
CA SER A 289 -19.09 11.30 -7.46
C SER A 289 -19.54 11.86 -6.09
N GLU A 290 -18.93 11.37 -5.01
CA GLU A 290 -18.97 11.94 -3.65
C GLU A 290 -17.90 13.03 -3.47
N ARG A 291 -18.28 14.14 -2.84
CA ARG A 291 -17.38 15.26 -2.51
C ARG A 291 -16.13 14.76 -1.78
N LEU A 292 -14.93 15.15 -2.23
CA LEU A 292 -13.70 14.95 -1.47
C LEU A 292 -13.72 15.80 -0.21
N VAL A 293 -13.81 15.17 0.97
CA VAL A 293 -13.93 15.88 2.25
C VAL A 293 -12.58 15.98 2.96
N SER A 294 -11.66 15.03 2.73
CA SER A 294 -10.36 15.00 3.42
C SER A 294 -9.16 14.66 2.52
N LEU A 295 -8.03 15.33 2.78
CA LEU A 295 -6.76 15.16 2.05
C LEU A 295 -5.58 14.90 3.00
N LYS A 296 -4.66 14.01 2.66
CA LYS A 296 -3.40 13.75 3.40
C LYS A 296 -2.28 13.99 2.41
N ALA A 297 -1.51 15.03 2.66
CA ALA A 297 -0.27 15.29 1.96
C ALA A 297 0.88 14.80 2.83
N SER A 298 1.73 13.96 2.26
CA SER A 298 2.93 13.48 2.93
C SER A 298 4.14 13.64 2.03
N ALA A 299 5.24 14.07 2.62
CA ALA A 299 6.56 14.05 2.02
C ALA A 299 7.54 13.33 2.97
N ASP A 300 8.16 12.26 2.49
CA ASP A 300 9.24 11.55 3.19
C ASP A 300 10.56 11.77 2.46
N GLY A 301 11.64 11.90 3.23
CA GLY A 301 13.00 12.23 2.81
C GLY A 301 13.99 11.05 2.83
N ARG A 302 13.55 9.83 3.17
CA ARG A 302 14.46 8.67 3.33
C ARG A 302 14.91 8.09 2.00
N TYR A 303 16.22 8.20 1.76
CA TYR A 303 17.09 7.28 1.01
C TYR A 303 16.40 6.50 -0.11
N PHE A 304 16.44 7.04 -1.34
CA PHE A 304 16.46 6.36 -2.64
C PHE A 304 15.32 5.39 -2.99
N GLU A 305 14.44 5.02 -2.06
CA GLU A 305 13.25 4.19 -2.31
C GLU A 305 12.00 4.64 -1.55
N ARG A 306 12.08 5.69 -0.71
CA ARG A 306 10.92 6.21 0.06
C ARG A 306 10.71 7.73 -0.04
N ASP A 307 11.40 8.41 -0.95
CA ASP A 307 11.14 9.80 -1.31
C ASP A 307 9.88 9.98 -2.16
N ALA A 308 8.71 9.73 -1.55
CA ALA A 308 7.43 9.83 -2.22
C ALA A 308 6.66 11.08 -1.80
N VAL A 309 6.44 12.01 -2.75
CA VAL A 309 5.34 12.98 -2.59
C VAL A 309 4.08 12.18 -2.74
N SER A 310 3.28 12.12 -1.68
CA SER A 310 2.05 11.35 -1.67
C SER A 310 0.87 12.21 -1.28
N ILE A 311 -0.21 12.09 -2.04
CA ILE A 311 -1.50 12.67 -1.73
C ILE A 311 -2.53 11.56 -1.70
N CYS A 312 -3.13 11.35 -0.52
CA CYS A 312 -4.25 10.46 -0.33
C CYS A 312 -5.53 11.28 -0.12
N CYS A 313 -6.53 11.04 -0.96
CA CYS A 313 -7.83 11.70 -0.96
C CYS A 313 -8.91 10.76 -0.43
N TYR A 314 -9.87 11.30 0.32
CA TYR A 314 -10.89 10.53 1.02
C TYR A 314 -12.27 11.20 0.85
N THR A 315 -13.31 10.38 0.64
CA THR A 315 -14.70 10.84 0.54
C THR A 315 -15.39 11.04 1.89
N SER A 316 -14.71 10.71 2.99
CA SER A 316 -15.19 10.85 4.37
C SER A 316 -14.23 11.69 5.22
N SER A 317 -14.75 12.22 6.33
CA SER A 317 -13.96 12.90 7.36
C SER A 317 -13.10 11.90 8.14
N ARG A 318 -11.84 12.26 8.39
CA ARG A 318 -10.91 11.47 9.22
C ARG A 318 -11.11 11.71 10.70
N ALA A 319 -11.57 12.89 11.08
CA ALA A 319 -11.80 13.23 12.49
C ALA A 319 -12.88 12.35 13.16
N ARG A 320 -13.73 11.68 12.38
CA ARG A 320 -14.83 10.83 12.88
C ARG A 320 -14.47 9.34 13.02
N SER A 321 -13.27 8.89 12.62
CA SER A 321 -12.88 7.48 12.69
C SER A 321 -12.42 7.01 14.08
N ASN A 322 -12.69 7.77 15.14
CA ASN A 322 -12.24 7.52 16.52
C ASN A 322 -12.95 6.34 17.24
N VAL A 323 -13.55 5.38 16.52
CA VAL A 323 -14.12 4.18 17.15
C VAL A 323 -13.19 3.00 16.93
N SER A 324 -12.39 2.74 17.96
CA SER A 324 -11.67 1.50 18.27
C SER A 324 -11.97 0.29 17.36
N SER A 325 -11.04 -0.05 16.47
CA SER A 325 -10.88 -1.43 16.02
C SER A 325 -9.42 -1.72 15.66
N HIS A 326 -8.77 -2.55 16.48
CA HIS A 326 -7.48 -3.19 16.19
C HIS A 326 -7.57 -4.28 15.10
N HIS A 327 -8.54 -4.17 14.20
CA HIS A 327 -8.56 -4.89 12.94
C HIS A 327 -8.39 -3.86 11.84
N TRP A 328 -7.46 -4.13 10.92
CA TRP A 328 -7.38 -3.50 9.61
C TRP A 328 -8.60 -3.87 8.75
N ASP A 329 -9.80 -3.75 9.31
CA ASP A 329 -11.06 -4.01 8.64
C ASP A 329 -11.47 -2.76 7.87
N GLY A 330 -11.16 -2.78 6.56
CA GLY A 330 -12.20 -2.77 5.53
C GLY A 330 -13.09 -1.53 5.32
N SER A 331 -13.17 -0.53 6.20
CA SER A 331 -13.98 0.68 5.98
C SER A 331 -13.25 1.63 5.02
N SER A 332 -13.30 1.40 3.70
CA SER A 332 -14.35 1.88 2.77
C SER A 332 -14.46 3.40 2.69
N HIS A 333 -13.34 4.07 2.51
CA HIS A 333 -13.32 5.42 1.99
C HIS A 333 -12.78 5.34 0.56
N ALA A 334 -13.45 5.95 -0.40
CA ALA A 334 -12.96 5.95 -1.77
C ALA A 334 -11.62 6.69 -1.76
N GLN A 335 -10.55 5.95 -2.07
CA GLN A 335 -9.18 6.39 -1.94
C GLN A 335 -8.64 6.59 -3.34
N ILE A 336 -8.30 7.85 -3.65
CA ILE A 336 -7.24 8.11 -4.60
C ILE A 336 -5.99 8.29 -3.78
N SER A 337 -5.00 7.45 -4.01
CA SER A 337 -3.66 7.66 -3.50
C SER A 337 -2.73 7.88 -4.68
N ILE A 338 -2.21 9.10 -4.81
CA ILE A 338 -1.22 9.46 -5.82
C ILE A 338 0.13 9.50 -5.13
N TYR A 339 1.08 8.72 -5.62
CA TYR A 339 2.46 8.68 -5.15
C TYR A 339 3.39 9.09 -6.29
N LEU A 340 4.26 10.05 -6.06
CA LEU A 340 5.34 10.38 -6.99
C LEU A 340 6.64 9.82 -6.44
N LYS A 341 7.32 8.96 -7.18
CA LYS A 341 8.63 8.40 -6.80
C LYS A 341 9.71 8.87 -7.77
N TRP A 342 10.80 9.45 -7.30
CA TRP A 342 11.89 9.89 -8.19
C TRP A 342 12.93 8.78 -8.41
N GLU A 343 13.52 8.74 -9.60
CA GLU A 343 14.67 7.85 -9.88
C GLU A 343 16.02 8.49 -9.51
N HIS A 344 16.04 9.80 -9.18
CA HIS A 344 17.24 10.54 -8.83
C HIS A 344 17.23 10.96 -7.35
N PRO A 345 18.39 10.97 -6.64
CA PRO A 345 18.50 11.36 -5.22
C PRO A 345 17.94 12.73 -4.85
N TRP A 346 17.88 13.64 -5.81
CA TRP A 346 17.57 15.05 -5.58
C TRP A 346 16.32 15.43 -6.37
N PRO A 347 15.13 15.36 -5.77
CA PRO A 347 13.95 15.98 -6.35
C PRO A 347 14.07 17.50 -6.16
N LEU A 348 14.69 18.18 -7.10
CA LEU A 348 14.88 19.64 -7.11
C LEU A 348 13.56 20.44 -7.26
N GLN A 349 12.39 19.77 -7.24
CA GLN A 349 11.08 20.30 -7.65
C GLN A 349 9.90 19.74 -6.82
N ARG A 350 10.09 19.44 -5.52
CA ARG A 350 9.01 18.88 -4.68
C ARG A 350 7.83 19.84 -4.54
N GLU A 351 8.10 21.13 -4.40
CA GLU A 351 7.11 22.21 -4.34
C GLU A 351 6.26 22.26 -5.62
N GLU A 352 6.93 22.24 -6.78
CA GLU A 352 6.30 22.23 -8.10
C GLU A 352 5.43 20.97 -8.29
N ALA A 353 5.87 19.83 -7.74
CA ALA A 353 5.11 18.57 -7.79
C ALA A 353 3.82 18.65 -6.96
N PHE A 354 3.88 19.20 -5.74
CA PHE A 354 2.68 19.46 -4.93
C PHE A 354 1.75 20.44 -5.63
N GLU A 355 2.28 21.53 -6.19
CA GLU A 355 1.50 22.51 -6.95
C GLU A 355 0.75 21.86 -8.12
N ARG A 356 1.44 21.08 -8.97
CA ARG A 356 0.83 20.37 -10.11
C ARG A 356 -0.25 19.38 -9.67
N ILE A 357 -0.03 18.61 -8.60
CA ILE A 357 -1.06 17.69 -8.08
C ILE A 357 -2.27 18.48 -7.57
N MET A 358 -2.05 19.54 -6.78
CA MET A 358 -3.13 20.35 -6.22
C MET A 358 -3.93 21.09 -7.30
N GLN A 359 -3.30 21.51 -8.40
CA GLN A 359 -3.97 22.07 -9.57
C GLN A 359 -4.84 21.04 -10.31
N ALA A 360 -4.46 19.75 -10.30
CA ALA A 360 -5.21 18.68 -10.96
C ALA A 360 -6.41 18.19 -10.13
N LEU A 361 -6.32 18.22 -8.80
CA LEU A 361 -7.34 17.70 -7.88
C LEU A 361 -8.57 18.64 -7.76
N PRO A 362 -9.78 18.10 -7.59
CA PRO A 362 -10.95 18.91 -7.26
C PRO A 362 -10.92 19.30 -5.77
N THR A 363 -10.37 20.46 -5.46
CA THR A 363 -10.10 20.86 -4.06
C THR A 363 -11.27 21.53 -3.36
N GLU A 364 -12.32 21.92 -4.07
CA GLU A 364 -13.41 22.81 -3.61
C GLU A 364 -14.21 22.33 -2.38
N HIS A 365 -14.18 21.03 -2.09
CA HIS A 365 -14.98 20.41 -1.03
C HIS A 365 -14.16 19.93 0.16
N ILE A 366 -12.85 20.17 0.13
CA ILE A 366 -11.94 19.66 1.16
C ILE A 366 -12.13 20.49 2.43
N ASP A 367 -12.69 19.86 3.45
CA ASP A 367 -12.91 20.50 4.75
C ASP A 367 -11.80 20.17 5.76
N GLU A 368 -11.09 19.06 5.54
CA GLU A 368 -10.03 18.55 6.42
C GLU A 368 -8.74 18.24 5.65
N VAL A 369 -7.60 18.66 6.20
CA VAL A 369 -6.28 18.33 5.63
C VAL A 369 -5.35 17.76 6.70
N ALA A 370 -4.54 16.78 6.31
CA ALA A 370 -3.40 16.29 7.08
C ALA A 370 -2.12 16.63 6.33
N LEU A 371 -1.21 17.30 7.01
CA LEU A 371 0.11 17.65 6.54
C LEU A 371 1.12 16.79 7.30
N CYS A 372 1.87 15.96 6.59
CA CYS A 372 2.83 15.04 7.20
C CYS A 372 4.21 15.23 6.56
N THR A 373 5.21 15.54 7.37
CA THR A 373 6.62 15.50 6.96
C THR A 373 7.33 14.47 7.82
N THR A 374 7.31 13.23 7.38
CA THR A 374 8.00 12.13 8.06
C THR A 374 9.33 11.93 7.35
N GLY A 375 10.43 12.47 7.87
CA GLY A 375 11.74 12.29 7.26
C GLY A 375 12.86 12.53 8.29
N PRO A 376 14.00 11.84 8.18
CA PRO A 376 15.17 12.13 9.01
C PRO A 376 15.73 13.50 8.64
N PRO A 377 16.46 14.16 9.56
CA PRO A 377 17.12 15.41 9.27
C PRO A 377 18.16 15.22 8.15
N LEU A 378 18.26 16.18 7.26
CA LEU A 378 19.44 16.36 6.42
C LEU A 378 20.58 16.87 7.27
N ARG A 379 21.77 16.30 7.12
CA ARG A 379 22.98 16.79 7.79
C ARG A 379 23.80 17.64 6.83
N MET A 380 23.99 18.91 7.18
CA MET A 380 24.90 19.80 6.48
C MET A 380 25.80 20.47 7.52
N TYR A 381 27.12 20.38 7.36
CA TYR A 381 28.09 21.00 8.27
C TYR A 381 27.83 20.72 9.77
N ASP A 382 27.62 19.45 10.13
CA ASP A 382 27.31 18.99 11.50
C ASP A 382 26.01 19.54 12.13
N GLN A 383 25.15 20.20 11.35
CA GLN A 383 23.81 20.62 11.75
C GLN A 383 22.74 19.76 11.07
N GLU A 384 21.71 19.43 11.84
CA GLU A 384 20.53 18.71 11.38
C GLU A 384 19.46 19.71 10.93
N PHE A 385 19.13 19.68 9.63
CA PHE A 385 18.11 20.48 9.00
C PHE A 385 16.94 19.61 8.58
N TYR A 386 15.73 20.10 8.83
CA TYR A 386 14.53 19.51 8.29
C TYR A 386 13.98 20.47 7.25
N TYR A 387 13.52 19.96 6.11
CA TYR A 387 12.83 20.79 5.11
C TYR A 387 11.34 20.45 5.12
N PRO A 388 10.46 21.44 4.89
CA PRO A 388 9.01 21.22 4.83
C PRO A 388 8.59 20.49 3.54
N HIS A 389 9.53 20.28 2.61
CA HIS A 389 9.40 19.44 1.41
C HIS A 389 8.13 19.72 0.60
N GLY A 390 7.80 21.00 0.35
CA GLY A 390 6.62 21.40 -0.43
C GLY A 390 5.25 21.20 0.23
N VAL A 391 5.16 20.59 1.42
CA VAL A 391 3.87 20.35 2.09
C VAL A 391 3.15 21.65 2.44
N ARG A 392 3.88 22.73 2.71
CA ARG A 392 3.31 24.09 2.90
C ARG A 392 2.53 24.58 1.68
N THR A 393 2.94 24.20 0.47
CA THR A 393 2.33 24.63 -0.80
C THR A 393 0.89 24.14 -0.90
N VAL A 394 0.57 23.00 -0.27
CA VAL A 394 -0.80 22.46 -0.22
C VAL A 394 -1.80 23.47 0.36
N MET A 395 -1.40 24.21 1.40
CA MET A 395 -2.29 25.18 2.04
C MET A 395 -2.58 26.40 1.16
N ALA A 396 -1.69 26.75 0.21
CA ALA A 396 -1.95 27.83 -0.74
C ALA A 396 -3.16 27.55 -1.65
N HIS A 397 -3.51 26.27 -1.85
CA HIS A 397 -4.65 25.85 -2.67
C HIS A 397 -5.93 25.59 -1.87
N LEU A 398 -5.89 25.67 -0.54
CA LEU A 398 -6.93 25.17 0.36
C LEU A 398 -7.43 26.20 1.38
N SER A 399 -7.69 27.44 0.93
CA SER A 399 -8.10 28.57 1.78
C SER A 399 -9.43 28.39 2.54
N HIS A 400 -10.23 27.39 2.18
CA HIS A 400 -11.56 27.12 2.75
C HIS A 400 -11.57 26.00 3.81
N VAL A 401 -10.43 25.34 4.05
CA VAL A 401 -10.33 24.23 5.01
C VAL A 401 -10.65 24.68 6.43
N SER A 402 -11.38 23.83 7.16
CA SER A 402 -11.81 24.10 8.54
C SER A 402 -10.93 23.42 9.59
N THR A 403 -10.38 22.24 9.25
CA THR A 403 -9.58 21.41 10.15
C THR A 403 -8.24 21.07 9.52
N VAL A 404 -7.15 21.38 10.23
CA VAL A 404 -5.79 21.08 9.79
C VAL A 404 -5.09 20.21 10.81
N ALA A 405 -4.58 19.06 10.39
CA ALA A 405 -3.77 18.18 11.19
C ALA A 405 -2.31 18.23 10.73
N ILE A 406 -1.37 18.36 11.66
CA ILE A 406 0.06 18.51 11.35
C ILE A 406 0.88 17.47 12.10
N SER A 407 1.61 16.64 11.35
CA SER A 407 2.68 15.75 11.84
C SER A 407 3.97 16.23 11.21
N SER A 408 4.77 17.01 11.93
CA SER A 408 5.99 17.58 11.36
C SER A 408 7.03 17.90 12.40
N GLN A 409 8.29 17.60 12.06
CA GLN A 409 9.45 18.05 12.82
C GLN A 409 9.83 19.51 12.49
N VAL A 410 9.24 20.10 11.45
CA VAL A 410 9.29 21.53 11.08
C VAL A 410 7.93 22.19 11.22
N LEU A 411 7.31 21.95 12.39
CA LEU A 411 6.01 22.50 12.70
C LEU A 411 6.02 24.03 12.63
N ASP A 412 7.11 24.67 13.06
CA ASP A 412 7.32 26.11 13.00
C ASP A 412 7.24 26.66 11.57
N GLU A 413 7.75 25.94 10.56
CA GLU A 413 7.66 26.39 9.17
C GLU A 413 6.27 26.19 8.56
N ILE A 414 5.55 25.15 8.98
CA ILE A 414 4.22 24.83 8.45
C ILE A 414 3.13 25.68 9.12
N ILE A 415 3.28 25.98 10.41
CA ILE A 415 2.23 26.63 11.21
C ILE A 415 1.89 28.03 10.71
N PHE A 416 2.85 28.77 10.13
CA PHE A 416 2.59 30.07 9.50
C PHE A 416 1.55 29.96 8.38
N SER A 417 1.71 28.96 7.50
CA SER A 417 0.76 28.73 6.41
C SER A 417 -0.61 28.27 6.92
N VAL A 418 -0.65 27.60 8.08
CA VAL A 418 -1.89 27.10 8.70
C VAL A 418 -2.65 28.19 9.47
N VAL A 419 -1.98 29.02 10.25
CA VAL A 419 -2.62 30.08 11.06
C VAL A 419 -2.87 31.36 10.26
N SER A 420 -2.34 31.43 9.03
CA SER A 420 -2.50 32.53 8.08
C SER A 420 -3.94 33.10 8.02
N PRO A 421 -4.10 34.43 7.95
CA PRO A 421 -5.39 35.09 7.72
C PRO A 421 -6.12 34.63 6.43
N GLN A 422 -5.40 34.02 5.49
CA GLN A 422 -5.98 33.44 4.28
C GLN A 422 -6.93 32.27 4.58
N LEU A 423 -6.71 31.54 5.67
CA LEU A 423 -7.55 30.41 6.11
C LEU A 423 -8.67 30.89 7.02
N ARG A 424 -9.64 31.60 6.46
CA ARG A 424 -10.73 32.24 7.24
C ARG A 424 -11.63 31.25 7.97
N ARG A 425 -11.77 30.03 7.45
CA ARG A 425 -12.64 28.98 8.00
C ARG A 425 -11.97 28.06 9.01
N LEU A 426 -10.67 28.22 9.23
CA LEU A 426 -9.94 27.40 10.21
C LEU A 426 -10.59 27.56 11.59
N SER A 427 -11.03 26.44 12.14
CA SER A 427 -11.66 26.31 13.46
C SER A 427 -10.94 25.29 14.33
N ARG A 428 -10.17 24.37 13.74
CA ARG A 428 -9.49 23.30 14.46
C ARG A 428 -8.10 23.02 13.91
N ILE A 429 -7.11 22.94 14.81
CA ILE A 429 -5.77 22.43 14.55
C ILE A 429 -5.58 21.16 15.37
N ILE A 430 -5.07 20.09 14.76
CA ILE A 430 -4.69 18.85 15.44
C ILE A 430 -3.18 18.69 15.27
N ALA A 431 -2.46 18.44 16.35
CA ALA A 431 -1.00 18.31 16.31
C ALA A 431 -0.50 17.23 17.26
N ILE A 432 0.70 16.73 17.00
CA ILE A 432 1.40 15.85 17.94
C ILE A 432 1.90 16.68 19.12
N ALA A 433 1.55 16.28 20.34
CA ALA A 433 1.81 17.03 21.56
C ALA A 433 3.31 17.30 21.77
N SER A 434 4.18 16.32 21.47
CA SER A 434 5.63 16.48 21.61
C SER A 434 6.19 17.52 20.63
N GLN A 435 5.74 17.50 19.37
CA GLN A 435 6.15 18.47 18.34
C GLN A 435 5.66 19.89 18.67
N TRP A 436 4.39 20.01 19.09
CA TRP A 436 3.81 21.30 19.46
C TRP A 436 4.53 21.94 20.65
N ARG A 437 4.80 21.16 21.71
CA ARG A 437 5.52 21.64 22.90
C ARG A 437 6.98 21.99 22.60
N ALA A 438 7.65 21.23 21.72
CA ALA A 438 9.00 21.54 21.29
C ALA A 438 9.07 22.89 20.56
N MET A 439 8.15 23.14 19.63
CA MET A 439 8.05 24.42 18.94
C MET A 439 7.74 25.57 19.91
N ASP A 440 6.79 25.39 20.83
CA ASP A 440 6.42 26.41 21.82
C ASP A 440 7.60 26.78 22.75
N ALA A 441 8.41 25.79 23.13
CA ALA A 441 9.63 26.02 23.91
C ALA A 441 10.72 26.72 23.09
N GLN A 442 10.87 26.39 21.81
CA GLN A 442 11.87 26.99 20.92
C GLN A 442 11.51 28.43 20.52
N TYR A 443 10.22 28.73 20.34
CA TYR A 443 9.73 30.03 19.87
C TYR A 443 8.54 30.54 20.71
N PRO A 444 8.75 30.94 21.98
CA PRO A 444 7.68 31.19 22.96
C PRO A 444 6.74 32.37 22.68
N LYS A 445 7.04 33.20 21.66
CA LYS A 445 6.17 34.32 21.24
C LYS A 445 5.50 34.10 19.88
N LEU A 446 5.91 33.06 19.15
CA LEU A 446 5.50 32.84 17.78
C LEU A 446 3.99 32.62 17.67
N LEU A 447 3.46 31.63 18.38
CA LEU A 447 2.03 31.30 18.38
C LEU A 447 1.17 32.48 18.85
N GLY A 448 1.63 33.20 19.89
CA GLY A 448 0.93 34.38 20.39
C GLY A 448 0.82 35.50 19.36
N SER A 449 1.90 35.76 18.62
CA SER A 449 1.89 36.72 17.51
C SER A 449 0.95 36.30 16.40
N LEU A 450 1.03 35.04 15.94
CA LEU A 450 0.21 34.52 14.84
C LEU A 450 -1.29 34.54 15.17
N PHE A 451 -1.66 34.12 16.38
CA PHE A 451 -3.05 34.17 16.81
C PHE A 451 -3.53 35.59 17.15
N SER A 452 -2.64 36.52 17.50
CA SER A 452 -3.02 37.93 17.65
C SER A 452 -3.35 38.56 16.31
N GLU A 453 -2.47 38.42 15.32
CA GLU A 453 -2.71 38.92 13.96
C GLU A 453 -4.03 38.38 13.39
N ARG A 454 -4.28 37.08 13.57
CA ARG A 454 -5.55 36.46 13.16
C ARG A 454 -6.78 37.09 13.84
N ARG A 455 -6.68 37.43 15.12
CA ARG A 455 -7.78 38.10 15.86
C ARG A 455 -7.95 39.54 15.43
N ASP A 456 -6.86 40.25 15.17
CA ASP A 456 -6.88 41.65 14.72
C ASP A 456 -7.57 41.78 13.34
N GLU A 457 -7.49 40.73 12.51
CA GLU A 457 -8.25 40.55 11.26
C GLU A 457 -9.73 40.16 11.46
N GLY A 458 -10.21 40.07 12.70
CA GLY A 458 -11.59 39.74 13.05
C GLY A 458 -11.97 38.26 12.85
N LEU A 459 -10.99 37.35 12.79
CA LEU A 459 -11.24 35.92 12.58
C LEU A 459 -11.52 35.19 13.90
N GLY A 460 -12.33 34.13 13.82
CA GLY A 460 -12.79 33.36 14.97
C GLY A 460 -11.69 32.58 15.71
N GLU A 461 -12.06 32.12 16.91
CA GLU A 461 -11.22 31.29 17.76
C GLU A 461 -10.91 29.93 17.11
N VAL A 462 -9.71 29.40 17.37
CA VAL A 462 -9.22 28.14 16.81
C VAL A 462 -8.94 27.19 17.96
N MET A 463 -9.62 26.04 17.95
CA MET A 463 -9.38 24.95 18.90
C MET A 463 -8.14 24.16 18.48
N ILE A 464 -7.25 23.88 19.42
CA ILE A 464 -5.99 23.17 19.23
C ILE A 464 -6.07 21.88 20.03
N GLU A 465 -6.03 20.75 19.33
CA GLU A 465 -6.07 19.41 19.90
C GLU A 465 -4.69 18.77 19.82
N LEU A 466 -4.12 18.47 20.99
CA LEU A 466 -2.80 17.85 21.09
C LEU A 466 -2.95 16.35 21.36
N ARG A 467 -2.36 15.53 20.49
CA ARG A 467 -2.44 14.07 20.55
C ARG A 467 -1.09 13.40 20.79
N GLU A 468 -1.11 12.19 21.34
CA GLU A 468 0.07 11.33 21.52
C GLU A 468 0.34 10.46 20.29
N GLY A 469 1.60 10.08 20.05
CA GLY A 469 1.98 9.14 18.98
C GLY A 469 2.49 9.80 17.70
N GLU A 470 2.70 8.98 16.66
CA GLU A 470 3.32 9.41 15.40
C GLU A 470 2.30 9.84 14.33
N ASN A 471 1.04 9.41 14.46
CA ASN A 471 -0.06 9.71 13.53
C ASN A 471 -1.09 10.65 14.16
N VAL A 472 -1.31 11.79 13.50
CA VAL A 472 -2.09 12.92 14.06
C VAL A 472 -3.58 12.62 14.24
N TYR A 473 -4.13 11.62 13.55
CA TYR A 473 -5.55 11.24 13.69
C TYR A 473 -5.78 9.97 14.51
N GLU A 474 -4.73 9.22 14.85
CA GLU A 474 -4.85 7.91 15.52
C GLU A 474 -4.49 7.98 17.01
N GLY A 475 -3.75 9.03 17.41
CA GLY A 475 -3.32 9.26 18.78
C GLY A 475 -4.43 9.57 19.78
N GLN A 476 -4.22 9.19 21.04
CA GLN A 476 -5.04 9.64 22.17
C GLN A 476 -4.90 11.16 22.33
N VAL A 477 -6.02 11.84 22.56
CA VAL A 477 -6.02 13.28 22.87
C VAL A 477 -5.50 13.48 24.29
N ILE A 478 -4.43 14.26 24.41
CA ILE A 478 -3.77 14.57 25.68
C ILE A 478 -4.26 15.93 26.23
N ASP A 479 -4.46 16.91 25.35
CA ASP A 479 -4.71 18.30 25.76
C ASP A 479 -5.57 19.03 24.70
N HIS A 480 -6.42 19.95 25.18
CA HIS A 480 -7.21 20.86 24.36
C HIS A 480 -6.88 22.29 24.77
N ARG A 481 -6.57 23.13 23.79
CA ARG A 481 -6.26 24.55 24.01
C ARG A 481 -7.06 25.40 23.02
N ASP A 482 -7.35 26.62 23.41
CA ASP A 482 -7.91 27.61 22.50
C ASP A 482 -6.83 28.59 22.06
N SER A 483 -6.93 29.15 20.85
CA SER A 483 -5.98 30.16 20.36
C SER A 483 -5.89 31.40 21.25
N SER A 484 -6.91 31.66 22.07
CA SER A 484 -6.94 32.71 23.09
C SER A 484 -5.99 32.43 24.28
N SER A 485 -5.53 31.20 24.49
CA SER A 485 -4.56 30.89 25.55
C SER A 485 -3.16 31.47 25.27
N TYR A 486 -2.88 31.89 24.04
CA TYR A 486 -1.59 32.45 23.63
C TYR A 486 -1.58 34.00 23.64
N LYS A 487 -2.46 34.65 24.40
CA LYS A 487 -2.45 36.12 24.52
C LYS A 487 -1.09 36.65 24.99
N PRO A 488 -0.58 37.75 24.40
CA PRO A 488 0.53 38.48 25.01
C PRO A 488 0.11 38.88 26.43
N ARG A 489 0.99 38.70 27.42
CA ARG A 489 0.75 39.29 28.75
C ARG A 489 0.57 40.79 28.54
N GLU A 490 -0.57 41.33 28.97
CA GLU A 490 -0.73 42.77 29.10
C GLU A 490 0.43 43.30 29.96
N PRO A 491 1.09 44.40 29.56
CA PRO A 491 2.01 45.06 30.47
C PRO A 491 1.20 45.44 31.70
N SER A 492 1.53 44.82 32.84
CA SER A 492 0.94 45.15 34.13
C SER A 492 0.94 46.67 34.30
N GLU A 493 -0.25 47.25 34.49
CA GLU A 493 -0.38 48.66 34.85
C GLU A 493 0.59 48.98 35.99
N PRO A 494 1.34 50.09 35.91
CA PRO A 494 2.19 50.50 37.01
C PRO A 494 1.32 50.68 38.25
N VAL A 495 1.66 49.95 39.31
CA VAL A 495 1.07 50.14 40.63
C VAL A 495 1.28 51.60 41.02
N ASP A 496 0.19 52.37 41.09
CA ASP A 496 0.19 53.68 41.72
C ASP A 496 0.69 53.52 43.16
N VAL A 497 1.94 53.92 43.39
CA VAL A 497 2.47 54.14 44.72
C VAL A 497 1.81 55.41 45.24
N LEU A 498 0.62 55.25 45.85
CA LEU A 498 0.01 56.29 46.64
C LEU A 498 0.91 56.57 47.86
N ALA A 499 1.42 57.80 47.86
CA ALA A 499 2.16 58.41 48.94
C ALA A 499 1.40 58.34 50.26
N SER A 500 2.11 57.99 51.33
CA SER A 500 1.76 58.35 52.69
C SER A 500 2.96 59.05 53.33
N SER A 501 2.86 60.38 53.35
CA SER A 501 3.50 61.27 54.31
C SER A 501 2.51 62.36 54.66
#